data_AF-A0A956DQ08-F1
#
_entry.id   AF-A0A956DQ08-F1
#
_cell.length_a   1.000
_cell.length_b   1.000
_cell.length_c   1.000
_cell.angle_alpha   90.00
_cell.angle_beta   90.00
_cell.angle_gamma   90.00
#
_symmetry.space_group_name_H-M   'P 1'
#
loop_
_entity.id
_entity.type
_entity.pdbx_description
1 polymer ?
#
loop_
_entity_poly.entity_id
_entity_poly.type
_entity_poly.pdbx_seq_one_letter_code
_entity_poly.pdbx_strand_id
1 'polypeptide(L)'
;MSTAFPIVNKPTIKRAKPEAGLGRWQHVIRPYDDSDVLRLRGSIRIEHTLARLGAERLWKLMTEEEPFVNALGAMSGNQAMQMVRAGLKAIYVSGWQTAADANVSGHMYPDQSLYPVNSVPQL
;
A
#
# COMPACT_ATOMS: atom_id res chain seq x y z
N MET A 1 -35.14 -2.72 -39.31
CA MET A 1 -33.68 -2.70 -39.53
C MET A 1 -33.01 -2.60 -38.18
N SER A 2 -32.44 -3.72 -37.72
CA SER A 2 -31.77 -3.85 -36.43
C SER A 2 -30.28 -3.59 -36.63
N THR A 3 -29.73 -2.59 -35.95
CA THR A 3 -28.28 -2.36 -35.89
C THR A 3 -27.79 -2.76 -34.51
N ALA A 4 -27.33 -4.00 -34.39
CA ALA A 4 -26.61 -4.48 -33.22
C ALA A 4 -25.25 -3.78 -33.14
N PHE A 5 -25.02 -3.06 -32.04
CA PHE A 5 -23.69 -2.55 -31.68
C PHE A 5 -22.73 -3.73 -31.43
N PRO A 6 -21.49 -3.70 -31.92
CA PRO A 6 -20.53 -4.76 -31.65
C PRO A 6 -20.16 -4.75 -30.16
N ILE A 7 -20.32 -5.92 -29.54
CA ILE A 7 -19.89 -6.19 -28.17
C ILE A 7 -18.37 -5.96 -28.13
N VAL A 8 -17.94 -4.91 -27.45
CA VAL A 8 -16.52 -4.69 -27.13
C VAL A 8 -16.01 -5.94 -26.43
N ASN A 9 -15.00 -6.57 -27.03
CA ASN A 9 -14.30 -7.72 -26.46
C ASN A 9 -13.85 -7.35 -25.04
N LYS A 10 -14.51 -7.92 -24.02
CA LYS A 10 -14.04 -7.77 -22.63
C LYS A 10 -12.62 -8.31 -22.58
N PRO A 11 -11.63 -7.57 -22.06
CA PRO A 11 -10.31 -8.14 -21.85
C PRO A 11 -10.50 -9.39 -20.98
N THR A 12 -10.14 -10.54 -21.52
CA THR A 12 -10.13 -11.79 -20.80
C THR A 12 -9.25 -11.57 -19.58
N ILE A 13 -9.85 -11.51 -18.38
CA ILE A 13 -9.10 -11.45 -17.13
C ILE A 13 -8.36 -12.77 -17.04
N LYS A 14 -7.14 -12.79 -17.56
CA LYS A 14 -6.20 -13.86 -17.27
C LYS A 14 -5.92 -13.74 -15.79
N ARG A 15 -6.43 -14.69 -15.02
CA ARG A 15 -6.05 -14.81 -13.62
C ARG A 15 -4.55 -15.05 -13.62
N ALA A 16 -3.78 -14.10 -13.09
CA ALA A 16 -2.39 -14.35 -12.76
C ALA A 16 -2.33 -15.69 -12.03
N LYS A 17 -1.47 -16.60 -12.49
CA LYS A 17 -1.25 -17.85 -11.78
C LYS A 17 -0.87 -17.46 -10.35
N PRO A 18 -1.55 -17.98 -9.31
CA PRO A 18 -1.02 -17.81 -7.97
C PRO A 18 0.42 -18.34 -8.02
N GLU A 19 1.40 -17.51 -7.66
CA GLU A 19 2.75 -18.01 -7.43
C GLU A 19 2.60 -19.25 -6.55
N ALA A 20 3.17 -20.37 -7.01
CA ALA A 20 2.83 -21.69 -6.50
C ALA A 20 3.14 -21.78 -4.99
N GLY A 21 2.08 -21.66 -4.19
CA GLY A 21 2.10 -21.79 -2.74
C GLY A 21 0.83 -21.19 -2.13
N LEU A 22 0.08 -21.98 -1.36
CA LEU A 22 -0.89 -21.45 -0.40
C LEU A 22 -0.10 -20.54 0.57
N GLY A 23 -0.16 -19.23 0.38
CA GLY A 23 0.75 -18.27 1.01
C GLY A 23 0.30 -16.82 0.86
N ARG A 24 1.23 -15.85 0.97
CA ARG A 24 0.99 -14.38 0.99
C ARG A 24 0.00 -13.84 -0.06
N TRP A 25 -0.11 -14.50 -1.21
CA TRP A 25 -0.93 -14.08 -2.35
C TRP A 25 -2.23 -14.86 -2.52
N GLN A 26 -2.56 -15.74 -1.56
CA GLN A 26 -3.81 -16.47 -1.57
C GLN A 26 -4.98 -15.47 -1.60
N HIS A 27 -5.92 -15.68 -2.53
CA HIS A 27 -7.07 -14.81 -2.79
C HIS A 27 -6.76 -13.41 -3.36
N VAL A 28 -5.52 -13.12 -3.78
CA VAL A 28 -5.17 -11.87 -4.47
C VAL A 28 -5.28 -12.05 -5.98
N ILE A 29 -6.19 -11.30 -6.62
CA ILE A 29 -6.36 -11.31 -8.08
C ILE A 29 -5.56 -10.16 -8.69
N ARG A 30 -4.70 -10.47 -9.68
CA ARG A 30 -3.98 -9.47 -10.48
C ARG A 30 -4.50 -9.52 -11.92
N PRO A 31 -5.06 -8.43 -12.46
CA PRO A 31 -5.56 -8.37 -13.84
C PRO A 31 -4.43 -8.03 -14.84
N TYR A 32 -3.25 -8.59 -14.62
CA TYR A 32 -2.06 -8.43 -15.46
C TYR A 32 -1.16 -9.67 -15.29
N ASP A 33 -0.34 -9.95 -16.30
CA ASP A 33 0.55 -11.12 -16.31
C ASP A 33 1.92 -10.77 -15.69
N ASP A 34 2.67 -11.78 -15.22
CA ASP A 34 4.01 -11.59 -14.67
C ASP A 34 4.96 -10.93 -15.67
N SER A 35 4.77 -11.19 -16.97
CA SER A 35 5.54 -10.58 -18.04
C SER A 35 5.40 -9.05 -18.09
N ASP A 36 4.25 -8.51 -17.69
CA ASP A 36 4.05 -7.05 -17.64
C ASP A 36 4.89 -6.43 -16.52
N VAL A 37 4.97 -7.09 -15.37
CA VAL A 37 5.81 -6.66 -14.25
C VAL A 37 7.29 -6.74 -14.63
N LEU A 38 7.73 -7.84 -15.26
CA LEU A 38 9.11 -8.01 -15.74
C LEU A 38 9.51 -6.96 -16.77
N ARG A 39 8.56 -6.54 -17.62
CA ARG A 39 8.78 -5.50 -18.63
C ARG A 39 8.93 -4.11 -18.01
N LEU A 40 8.19 -3.80 -16.95
CA LEU A 40 8.15 -2.46 -16.34
C LEU A 40 9.20 -2.24 -15.23
N ARG A 41 9.77 -3.31 -14.65
CA ARG A 41 10.71 -3.20 -13.52
C ARG A 41 12.09 -2.63 -13.88
N GLY A 42 12.40 -2.46 -15.16
CA GLY A 42 13.75 -2.11 -15.64
C GLY A 42 14.75 -3.25 -15.55
N SER A 43 16.00 -2.98 -15.93
CA SER A 43 17.09 -3.96 -15.92
C SER A 43 17.82 -4.03 -14.57
N ILE A 44 17.82 -2.93 -13.81
CA ILE A 44 18.51 -2.82 -12.52
C ILE A 44 17.50 -2.98 -11.40
N ARG A 45 17.77 -3.88 -10.46
CA ARG A 45 16.95 -4.06 -9.26
C ARG A 45 17.44 -3.13 -8.15
N ILE A 46 16.57 -2.23 -7.73
CA ILE A 46 16.75 -1.39 -6.54
C ILE A 46 16.08 -2.11 -5.36
N GLU A 47 16.83 -2.35 -4.29
CA GLU A 47 16.31 -2.99 -3.09
C GLU A 47 15.61 -1.96 -2.19
N HIS A 48 14.38 -2.27 -1.77
CA HIS A 48 13.61 -1.45 -0.84
C HIS A 48 13.55 -2.13 0.54
N THR A 49 14.69 -2.21 1.21
CA THR A 49 14.90 -3.03 2.43
C THR A 49 13.84 -2.79 3.51
N LEU A 50 13.56 -1.54 3.85
CA LEU A 50 12.58 -1.21 4.90
C LEU A 50 11.15 -1.60 4.51
N ALA A 51 10.78 -1.42 3.24
CA ALA A 51 9.47 -1.81 2.74
C ALA A 51 9.28 -3.32 2.79
N ARG A 52 10.31 -4.09 2.39
CA ARG A 52 10.28 -5.56 2.45
C ARG A 52 10.15 -6.06 3.89
N LEU A 53 11.06 -5.62 4.77
CA LEU A 53 11.05 -6.03 6.18
C LEU A 53 9.75 -5.63 6.89
N GLY A 54 9.25 -4.42 6.63
CA GLY A 54 7.98 -3.94 7.19
C GLY A 54 6.78 -4.75 6.72
N ALA A 55 6.70 -5.05 5.42
CA ALA A 55 5.60 -5.84 4.85
C ALA A 55 5.61 -7.30 5.34
N GLU A 56 6.79 -7.92 5.43
CA GLU A 56 6.96 -9.28 5.98
C GLU A 56 6.57 -9.34 7.45
N ARG A 57 7.04 -8.38 8.26
CA ARG A 57 6.73 -8.29 9.69
C ARG A 57 5.24 -8.05 9.92
N LEU A 58 4.64 -7.09 9.20
CA LEU A 58 3.22 -6.77 9.35
C LEU A 58 2.34 -7.95 8.97
N TRP A 59 2.67 -8.64 7.88
CA TRP A 59 1.95 -9.85 7.48
C TRP A 59 1.97 -10.89 8.61
N LYS A 60 3.15 -11.20 9.15
CA LYS A 60 3.31 -12.16 10.25
C LYS A 60 2.53 -11.75 11.51
N LEU A 61 2.59 -10.47 11.88
CA LEU A 61 1.81 -9.93 12.99
C LEU A 61 0.31 -10.17 12.82
N MET A 62 -0.21 -9.95 11.61
CA MET A 62 -1.63 -10.06 11.30
C MET A 62 -2.12 -11.50 11.13
N THR A 63 -1.26 -12.44 10.75
CA THR A 63 -1.67 -13.82 10.43
C THR A 63 -1.28 -14.86 11.48
N GLU A 64 -0.22 -14.61 12.25
CA GLU A 64 0.40 -15.63 13.11
C GLU A 64 0.59 -15.19 14.55
N GLU A 65 0.97 -13.94 14.81
CA GLU A 65 1.44 -13.53 16.15
C GLU A 65 0.35 -12.88 17.01
N GLU A 66 -0.50 -12.02 16.43
CA GLU A 66 -1.49 -11.26 17.18
C GLU A 66 -2.93 -11.62 16.79
N PRO A 67 -3.89 -11.60 17.73
CA PRO A 67 -5.31 -11.69 17.40
C PRO A 67 -5.80 -10.48 16.59
N PHE A 68 -5.18 -9.31 16.79
CA PHE A 68 -5.37 -8.10 16.00
C PHE A 68 -4.16 -7.17 16.17
N VAL A 69 -3.90 -6.31 15.19
CA VAL A 69 -2.82 -5.32 15.25
C VAL A 69 -3.43 -3.93 15.36
N ASN A 70 -3.28 -3.30 16.52
CA ASN A 70 -3.68 -1.90 16.73
C ASN A 70 -2.53 -0.93 16.42
N ALA A 71 -2.90 0.28 16.02
CA ALA A 71 -1.96 1.36 15.70
C ALA A 71 -2.58 2.73 16.05
N LEU A 72 -1.72 3.73 16.20
CA LEU A 72 -2.10 5.13 16.36
C LEU A 72 -1.56 5.97 15.20
N GLY A 73 -2.27 7.04 14.85
CA GLY A 73 -1.90 7.97 13.80
C GLY A 73 -0.71 8.86 14.21
N ALA A 74 0.44 8.70 13.55
CA ALA A 74 1.61 9.54 13.76
C ALA A 74 1.73 10.61 12.66
N MET A 75 1.98 11.85 13.08
CA MET A 75 2.26 13.01 12.21
C MET A 75 3.71 13.52 12.37
N SER A 76 4.55 12.79 13.09
CA SER A 76 6.00 13.03 13.15
C SER A 76 6.76 11.77 13.57
N GLY A 77 8.05 11.71 13.24
CA GLY A 77 8.94 10.61 13.67
C GLY A 77 9.05 10.48 15.20
N ASN A 78 8.98 11.58 15.95
CA ASN A 78 9.03 11.54 17.41
C ASN A 78 7.78 10.86 18.01
N GLN A 79 6.59 11.12 17.45
CA GLN A 79 5.37 10.42 17.86
C GLN A 79 5.48 8.91 17.58
N ALA A 80 5.91 8.54 16.38
CA ALA A 80 6.14 7.15 16.00
C ALA A 80 7.15 6.45 16.94
N MET A 81 8.25 7.11 17.30
CA MET A 81 9.22 6.59 18.26
C MET A 81 8.58 6.31 19.63
N GLN A 82 7.76 7.22 20.15
CA GLN A 82 7.11 7.03 21.45
C GLN A 82 6.04 5.94 21.40
N MET A 83 5.30 5.81 20.30
CA MET A 83 4.35 4.71 20.10
C MET A 83 5.02 3.34 20.19
N VAL A 84 6.17 3.18 19.53
CA VAL A 84 6.95 1.94 19.59
C VAL A 84 7.51 1.70 21.00
N ARG A 85 8.02 2.75 21.68
CA ARG A 85 8.48 2.65 23.07
C ARG A 85 7.36 2.28 24.05
N ALA A 86 6.14 2.73 23.78
CA ALA A 86 4.94 2.37 24.54
C ALA A 86 4.43 0.94 24.24
N GLY A 87 5.07 0.22 23.32
CA GLY A 87 4.78 -1.18 23.02
C GLY A 87 3.86 -1.42 21.82
N LEU A 88 3.49 -0.38 21.07
CA LEU A 88 2.74 -0.58 19.83
C LEU A 88 3.61 -1.26 18.76
N LYS A 89 2.99 -2.21 18.03
CA LYS A 89 3.67 -3.04 17.03
C LYS A 89 3.57 -2.49 15.61
N ALA A 90 2.73 -1.49 15.38
CA ALA A 90 2.51 -0.84 14.10
C ALA A 90 2.24 0.66 14.27
N ILE A 91 2.48 1.41 13.19
CA ILE A 91 2.24 2.85 13.09
C ILE A 91 1.21 3.06 11.97
N TYR A 92 0.22 3.91 12.22
CA TYR A 92 -0.71 4.36 11.19
C TYR A 92 -0.29 5.75 10.71
N VAL A 93 -0.25 5.95 9.39
CA VAL A 93 0.05 7.25 8.78
C VAL A 93 -1.23 7.80 8.20
N SER A 94 -1.77 8.86 8.83
CA SER A 94 -3.08 9.40 8.49
C SER A 94 -2.98 10.50 7.43
N GLY A 95 -3.70 10.31 6.32
CA GLY A 95 -3.85 11.36 5.29
C GLY A 95 -4.53 12.62 5.82
N TRP A 96 -5.48 12.48 6.76
CA TRP A 96 -6.13 13.60 7.43
C TRP A 96 -5.13 14.39 8.29
N GLN A 97 -4.29 13.71 9.09
CA GLN A 97 -3.28 14.39 9.92
C GLN A 97 -2.21 15.06 9.04
N THR A 98 -1.87 14.44 7.90
CA THR A 98 -0.99 15.04 6.89
C THR A 98 -1.60 16.33 6.33
N ALA A 99 -2.88 16.30 5.95
CA ALA A 99 -3.60 17.50 5.49
C ALA A 99 -3.64 18.60 6.56
N ALA A 100 -3.87 18.22 7.82
CA ALA A 100 -4.02 19.17 8.90
C ALA A 100 -2.70 19.88 9.25
N ASP A 101 -1.58 19.15 9.38
CA ASP A 101 -0.38 19.71 10.04
C ASP A 101 0.97 19.12 9.61
N ALA A 102 1.02 18.22 8.61
CA ALA A 102 2.27 17.54 8.23
C ALA A 102 2.46 17.38 6.70
N ASN A 103 1.87 18.28 5.91
CA ASN A 103 2.05 18.29 4.47
C ASN A 103 3.17 19.23 4.00
N VAL A 104 3.68 18.96 2.81
CA VAL A 104 4.84 19.71 2.26
C VAL A 104 4.46 21.09 1.72
N SER A 105 3.18 21.39 1.58
CA SER A 105 2.70 22.74 1.25
C SER A 105 2.74 23.70 2.44
N GLY A 106 2.90 23.20 3.67
CA GLY A 106 2.99 24.04 4.87
C GLY A 106 1.69 24.77 5.22
N HIS A 107 0.55 24.31 4.71
CA HIS A 107 -0.77 24.86 4.96
C HIS A 107 -1.65 23.85 5.68
N MET A 108 -2.56 24.35 6.52
CA MET A 108 -3.60 23.52 7.13
C MET A 108 -4.75 23.32 6.13
N TYR A 109 -5.07 22.06 5.84
CA TYR A 109 -6.16 21.68 4.95
C TYR A 109 -7.18 20.75 5.62
N PRO A 110 -8.45 20.77 5.17
CA PRO A 110 -9.37 19.67 5.41
C PRO A 110 -8.95 18.42 4.60
N ASP A 111 -9.49 17.26 4.98
CA ASP A 111 -9.28 15.99 4.26
C ASP A 111 -10.07 15.92 2.95
N GLN A 112 -9.61 16.69 1.98
CA GLN A 112 -10.17 16.81 0.63
C GLN A 112 -9.08 16.66 -0.43
N SER A 113 -7.99 15.96 -0.11
CA SER A 113 -6.86 15.71 -1.02
C SER A 113 -6.24 16.99 -1.64
N LEU A 114 -6.15 18.06 -0.85
CA LEU A 114 -5.68 19.37 -1.32
C LEU A 114 -4.14 19.52 -1.26
N TYR A 115 -3.46 18.68 -0.48
CA TYR A 115 -2.01 18.74 -0.31
C TYR A 115 -1.26 18.02 -1.44
N PRO A 116 0.01 18.35 -1.71
CA PRO A 116 0.81 17.68 -2.73
C PRO A 116 0.95 16.18 -2.50
N VAL A 117 0.83 15.38 -3.57
CA VAL A 117 0.79 13.90 -3.52
C VAL A 117 1.99 13.24 -2.83
N ASN A 118 3.13 13.92 -2.77
CA ASN A 118 4.34 13.43 -2.11
C ASN A 118 4.38 13.72 -0.60
N SER A 119 3.32 14.29 0.00
CA SER A 119 3.30 14.62 1.42
C SER A 119 3.35 13.39 2.33
N VAL A 120 2.48 12.40 2.09
CA VAL A 120 2.47 11.16 2.91
C VAL A 120 3.78 10.36 2.75
N PRO A 121 4.35 10.20 1.53
CA PRO A 121 5.66 9.56 1.40
C PRO A 121 6.84 10.29 2.06
N GLN A 122 6.74 11.61 2.31
CA GLN A 122 7.80 12.38 2.97
C GLN A 122 7.73 12.35 4.50
N LEU A 123 6.55 12.08 5.05
CA LEU A 123 6.27 12.01 6.48
C LEU A 123 6.85 10.74 7.12
#